data_AF-A0AB36CKX5-F1
#
_entry.id   AF-A0AB36CKX5-F1
#
_cell.length_a   1.000
_cell.length_b   1.000
_cell.length_c   1.000
_cell.angle_alpha   90.00
_cell.angle_beta   90.00
_cell.angle_gamma   90.00
#
_symmetry.space_group_name_H-M   'P 1'
#
loop_
_entity.id
_entity.type
_entity.pdbx_description
1 polymer ?
#
loop_
_entity_poly.entity_id
_entity_poly.type
_entity_poly.pdbx_seq_one_letter_code
_entity_poly.pdbx_strand_id
1 'polypeptide(L)'
;MEFKPRKKRQPAVIVECDWCGTEITRYPSRIKDRNYCSRACLAKNHSKVHNPDGYKKLKDYSAQSKNMARINRELNPTRMTPEVRAKLRQSHLGKGKGISYEKTHGRHTHRIVMEQKLGRPLREEEIVHHIDGDHRNNDPDNLMVLTRSEHVNLHRAQGDLRRKSG
;
A
#
# COMPACT_ATOMS: atom_id res chain seq x y z
N MET A 1 -50.10 31.81 -6.97
CA MET A 1 -49.28 30.65 -6.57
C MET A 1 -50.11 29.38 -6.77
N GLU A 2 -49.85 28.63 -7.83
CA GLU A 2 -50.54 27.35 -8.06
C GLU A 2 -49.95 26.25 -7.17
N PHE A 3 -50.77 25.71 -6.26
CA PHE A 3 -50.41 24.53 -5.49
C PHE A 3 -50.40 23.31 -6.43
N LYS A 4 -49.20 22.84 -6.80
CA LYS A 4 -49.09 21.57 -7.53
C LYS A 4 -49.66 20.44 -6.65
N PRO A 5 -50.61 19.63 -7.15
CA PRO A 5 -51.17 18.53 -6.38
C PRO A 5 -50.07 17.54 -6.00
N ARG A 6 -50.09 17.07 -4.75
CA ARG A 6 -49.14 16.06 -4.29
C ARG A 6 -49.32 14.79 -5.14
N LYS A 7 -48.25 14.37 -5.83
CA LYS A 7 -48.25 13.12 -6.61
C LYS A 7 -48.75 11.97 -5.72
N LYS A 8 -49.70 11.17 -6.21
CA LYS A 8 -50.20 9.98 -5.50
C LYS A 8 -49.02 9.05 -5.20
N ARG A 9 -48.92 8.56 -3.96
CA ARG A 9 -47.84 7.64 -3.56
C ARG A 9 -48.05 6.30 -4.27
N GLN A 10 -47.02 5.80 -4.94
CA GLN A 10 -47.03 4.46 -5.52
C GLN A 10 -47.21 3.41 -4.40
N PRO A 11 -47.89 2.28 -4.69
CA PRO A 11 -48.04 1.21 -3.71
C PRO A 11 -46.67 0.64 -3.33
N ALA A 12 -46.59 0.09 -2.12
CA ALA A 12 -45.38 -0.60 -1.70
C ALA A 12 -45.25 -1.93 -2.46
N VAL A 13 -44.01 -2.30 -2.77
CA VAL A 13 -43.66 -3.52 -3.49
C VAL A 13 -42.83 -4.43 -2.59
N ILE A 14 -42.86 -5.73 -2.87
CA ILE A 14 -42.04 -6.72 -2.17
C ILE A 14 -40.64 -6.72 -2.79
N VAL A 15 -39.61 -6.69 -1.96
CA VAL A 15 -38.20 -6.85 -2.33
C VAL A 15 -37.53 -7.83 -1.39
N GLU A 16 -36.51 -8.53 -1.84
CA GLU A 16 -35.77 -9.48 -1.01
C GLU A 16 -34.63 -8.79 -0.24
N CYS A 17 -34.28 -9.34 0.92
CA CYS A 17 -33.10 -8.93 1.65
C CYS A 17 -31.84 -9.50 0.99
N ASP A 18 -30.93 -8.63 0.55
CA ASP A 18 -29.64 -8.99 -0.07
C ASP A 18 -28.67 -9.80 0.81
N TRP A 19 -29.02 -10.03 2.08
CA TRP A 19 -28.21 -10.83 3.00
C TRP A 19 -28.85 -12.18 3.37
N CYS A 20 -30.14 -12.19 3.70
CA CYS A 20 -30.82 -13.38 4.22
C CYS A 20 -32.00 -13.86 3.37
N GLY A 21 -32.32 -13.19 2.25
CA GLY A 21 -33.41 -13.56 1.35
C GLY A 21 -34.82 -13.27 1.84
N THR A 22 -35.00 -12.78 3.07
CA THR A 22 -36.34 -12.49 3.62
C THR A 22 -37.05 -11.41 2.81
N GLU A 23 -38.29 -11.69 2.41
CA GLU A 23 -39.16 -10.74 1.74
C GLU A 23 -39.51 -9.55 2.65
N ILE A 24 -39.34 -8.35 2.13
CA ILE A 24 -39.68 -7.11 2.83
C ILE A 24 -40.45 -6.16 1.93
N THR A 25 -41.42 -5.46 2.51
CA THR A 25 -42.24 -4.48 1.78
C THR A 25 -41.58 -3.10 1.83
N ARG A 26 -41.35 -2.49 0.66
CA ARG A 26 -40.76 -1.15 0.54
C ARG A 26 -41.51 -0.30 -0.47
N TYR A 27 -41.61 1.00 -0.21
CA TYR A 27 -42.06 1.95 -1.23
C TYR A 27 -40.99 2.06 -2.34
N PRO A 28 -41.37 2.16 -3.62
CA PRO A 28 -40.42 2.27 -4.73
C PRO A 28 -39.34 3.36 -4.54
N SER A 29 -39.69 4.49 -3.92
CA SER A 29 -38.75 5.58 -3.63
C SER A 29 -37.69 5.25 -2.57
N ARG A 30 -37.90 4.19 -1.76
CA ARG A 30 -36.99 3.74 -0.70
C ARG A 30 -36.16 2.52 -1.12
N ILE A 31 -36.44 1.92 -2.27
CA ILE A 31 -35.64 0.82 -2.81
C ILE A 31 -34.27 1.37 -3.17
N LYS A 32 -33.23 0.71 -2.66
CA LYS A 32 -31.83 1.00 -2.97
C LYS A 32 -31.28 -0.13 -3.85
N ASP A 33 -30.07 0.07 -4.34
CA ASP A 33 -29.30 -0.98 -5.02
C ASP A 33 -29.19 -2.26 -4.18
N ARG A 34 -29.10 -2.09 -2.85
CA ARG A 34 -29.14 -3.18 -1.86
C ARG A 34 -30.10 -2.86 -0.73
N ASN A 35 -30.93 -3.82 -0.39
CA ASN A 35 -32.02 -3.73 0.56
C ASN A 35 -31.83 -4.77 1.67
N TYR A 36 -32.07 -4.35 2.91
CA TYR A 36 -31.91 -5.23 4.08
C TYR A 36 -33.15 -5.20 4.95
N CYS A 37 -33.50 -6.36 5.50
CA CYS A 37 -34.62 -6.51 6.43
C CYS A 37 -34.32 -5.90 7.80
N SER A 38 -33.03 -5.79 8.18
CA SER A 38 -32.61 -5.25 9.47
C SER A 38 -31.21 -4.62 9.40
N ARG A 39 -30.90 -3.76 10.38
CA ARG A 39 -29.54 -3.23 10.58
C ARG A 39 -28.52 -4.35 10.81
N ALA A 40 -28.94 -5.47 11.39
CA ALA A 40 -28.09 -6.64 11.59
C ALA A 40 -27.67 -7.27 10.26
N CYS A 41 -28.61 -7.43 9.31
CA CYS A 41 -28.30 -7.94 7.97
C CYS A 41 -27.38 -7.00 7.19
N LEU A 42 -27.63 -5.69 7.26
CA LEU A 42 -26.72 -4.69 6.71
C LEU A 42 -25.30 -4.83 7.30
N ALA A 43 -25.19 -4.93 8.63
CA ALA A 43 -23.91 -5.04 9.33
C ALA A 43 -23.17 -6.32 8.97
N LYS A 44 -23.87 -7.47 8.88
CA LYS A 44 -23.29 -8.74 8.44
C LYS A 44 -22.77 -8.65 7.00
N ASN A 45 -23.56 -8.08 6.09
CA ASN A 45 -23.12 -7.88 4.72
C ASN A 45 -21.90 -6.95 4.61
N HIS A 46 -21.81 -5.93 5.47
CA HIS A 46 -20.67 -5.00 5.53
C HIS A 46 -19.52 -5.46 6.44
N SER A 47 -19.56 -6.69 6.96
CA SER A 47 -18.52 -7.26 7.80
C SER A 47 -17.58 -8.12 6.98
N LYS A 48 -16.27 -7.91 7.12
CA LYS A 48 -15.26 -8.79 6.52
C LYS A 48 -15.33 -10.22 7.09
N VAL A 49 -15.83 -10.38 8.31
CA VAL A 49 -15.96 -11.69 8.99
C VAL A 49 -17.07 -12.52 8.37
N HIS A 50 -18.23 -11.89 8.11
CA HIS A 50 -19.40 -12.61 7.59
C HIS A 50 -19.47 -12.59 6.07
N ASN A 51 -18.94 -11.56 5.41
CA ASN A 51 -18.96 -11.41 3.95
C ASN A 51 -17.55 -11.12 3.39
N PRO A 52 -16.58 -12.04 3.49
CA PRO A 52 -15.18 -11.76 3.11
C PRO A 52 -15.01 -11.41 1.63
N ASP A 53 -15.76 -12.07 0.74
CA ASP A 53 -15.66 -11.87 -0.71
C ASP A 53 -16.47 -10.68 -1.19
N GLY A 54 -17.70 -10.50 -0.68
CA GLY A 54 -18.54 -9.35 -1.01
C GLY A 54 -18.04 -8.05 -0.37
N TYR A 55 -17.43 -8.09 0.81
CA TYR A 55 -16.88 -6.92 1.51
C TYR A 55 -15.83 -6.18 0.67
N LYS A 56 -15.00 -6.93 -0.07
CA LYS A 56 -14.00 -6.33 -0.98
C LYS A 56 -14.64 -5.54 -2.11
N LYS A 57 -15.78 -5.99 -2.63
CA LYS A 57 -16.53 -5.34 -3.72
C LYS A 57 -17.45 -4.21 -3.24
N LEU A 58 -17.79 -4.21 -1.95
CA LEU A 58 -18.64 -3.21 -1.30
C LEU A 58 -17.98 -1.83 -1.18
N LYS A 59 -16.65 -1.79 -1.09
CA LYS A 59 -15.89 -0.61 -0.74
C LYS A 59 -14.91 -0.26 -1.86
N ASP A 60 -15.42 0.38 -2.91
CA ASP A 60 -14.55 1.06 -3.87
C ASP A 60 -14.17 2.45 -3.34
N TYR A 61 -12.91 2.59 -2.93
CA TYR A 61 -12.35 3.86 -2.47
C TYR A 61 -11.61 4.63 -3.57
N SER A 62 -11.69 4.17 -4.83
CA SER A 62 -10.95 4.76 -5.94
C SER A 62 -11.30 6.24 -6.15
N ALA A 63 -12.59 6.59 -6.07
CA ALA A 63 -13.06 7.96 -6.21
C ALA A 63 -12.56 8.87 -5.07
N GLN A 64 -12.63 8.41 -3.82
CA GLN A 64 -12.14 9.16 -2.67
C GLN A 64 -10.61 9.34 -2.74
N SER A 65 -9.88 8.29 -3.12
CA SER A 65 -8.42 8.35 -3.32
C SER A 65 -8.04 9.36 -4.40
N LYS A 66 -8.74 9.35 -5.54
CA LYS A 66 -8.55 10.34 -6.63
C LYS A 66 -8.81 11.77 -6.15
N ASN A 67 -9.89 11.97 -5.39
CA ASN A 67 -10.22 13.27 -4.83
C ASN A 67 -9.15 13.77 -3.85
N MET A 68 -8.67 12.91 -2.94
CA MET A 68 -7.59 13.27 -2.02
C MET A 68 -6.29 13.62 -2.74
N ALA A 69 -5.92 12.86 -3.77
CA ALA A 69 -4.75 13.16 -4.59
C ALA A 69 -4.89 14.48 -5.36
N ARG A 70 -6.10 14.83 -5.80
CA ARG A 70 -6.40 16.14 -6.42
C ARG A 70 -6.27 17.27 -5.39
N ILE A 71 -6.95 17.16 -4.25
CA ILE A 71 -6.91 18.17 -3.17
C ILE A 71 -5.48 18.42 -2.69
N ASN A 72 -4.68 17.37 -2.50
CA ASN A 72 -3.29 17.52 -2.08
C ASN A 72 -2.45 18.28 -3.11
N ARG A 73 -2.68 18.10 -4.40
CA ARG A 73 -1.98 18.83 -5.47
C ARG A 73 -2.39 20.30 -5.54
N GLU A 74 -3.69 20.57 -5.39
CA GLU A 74 -4.23 21.94 -5.43
C GLU A 74 -3.82 22.75 -4.20
N LEU A 75 -3.98 22.18 -3.01
CA LEU A 75 -3.73 22.89 -1.75
C LEU A 75 -2.25 22.92 -1.34
N ASN A 76 -1.43 21.98 -1.83
CA ASN A 76 -0.02 21.88 -1.45
C ASN A 76 0.92 21.77 -2.66
N PRO A 77 0.90 22.74 -3.59
CA PRO A 77 1.67 22.66 -4.84
C PRO A 77 3.19 22.61 -4.62
N THR A 78 3.68 23.24 -3.56
CA THR A 78 5.12 23.30 -3.23
C THR A 78 5.60 22.12 -2.38
N ARG A 79 4.71 21.22 -1.95
CA ARG A 79 5.08 20.14 -1.01
C ARG A 79 5.94 19.05 -1.64
N MET A 80 5.88 18.89 -2.97
CA MET A 80 6.54 17.83 -3.73
C MET A 80 7.64 18.32 -4.68
N THR A 81 8.24 19.49 -4.41
CA THR A 81 9.42 19.95 -5.17
C THR A 81 10.67 19.15 -4.79
N PRO A 82 11.70 19.10 -5.67
CA PRO A 82 12.97 18.42 -5.38
C PRO A 82 13.62 18.89 -4.06
N GLU A 83 13.57 20.19 -3.77
CA GLU A 83 14.17 20.80 -2.59
C GLU A 83 13.47 20.34 -1.31
N VAL A 84 12.12 20.34 -1.31
CA VAL A 84 11.34 19.85 -0.16
C VAL A 84 11.54 18.35 0.04
N ARG A 85 11.65 17.58 -1.05
CA ARG A 85 11.95 16.14 -0.99
C ARG A 85 13.35 15.89 -0.40
N ALA A 86 14.34 16.68 -0.78
CA ALA A 86 15.70 16.60 -0.21
C ALA A 86 15.69 16.95 1.29
N LYS A 87 15.01 18.03 1.69
CA LYS A 87 14.85 18.45 3.09
C LYS A 87 14.18 17.36 3.94
N LEU A 88 13.08 16.78 3.45
CA LEU A 88 12.40 15.67 4.13
C LEU A 88 13.28 14.42 4.22
N ARG A 89 14.06 14.12 3.18
CA ARG A 89 15.02 13.01 3.24
C ARG A 89 16.01 13.26 4.37
N GLN A 90 16.66 14.43 4.38
CA GLN A 90 17.65 14.79 5.39
C GLN A 90 17.09 14.68 6.82
N SER A 91 15.83 15.09 7.05
CA SER A 91 15.22 14.99 8.37
C SER A 91 14.86 13.55 8.79
N HIS A 92 14.77 12.61 7.85
CA HIS A 92 14.48 11.20 8.12
C HIS A 92 15.71 10.29 8.14
N LEU A 93 16.82 10.70 7.52
CA LEU A 93 18.07 9.94 7.51
C LEU A 93 18.59 9.71 8.94
N GLY A 94 19.26 8.57 9.13
CA GLY A 94 19.86 8.19 10.41
C GLY A 94 18.88 7.79 11.52
N LYS A 95 17.56 7.97 11.32
CA LYS A 95 16.55 7.61 12.31
C LYS A 95 16.25 6.10 12.33
N GLY A 96 15.72 5.64 13.47
CA GLY A 96 15.31 4.25 13.69
C GLY A 96 16.44 3.32 14.10
N LYS A 97 16.10 2.04 14.33
CA LYS A 97 17.03 1.02 14.88
C LYS A 97 18.12 0.56 13.91
N GLY A 98 18.06 0.95 12.65
CA GLY A 98 19.05 0.59 11.64
C GLY A 98 19.21 -0.87 11.32
N ILE A 99 18.14 -1.64 11.46
CA ILE A 99 18.11 -3.08 11.15
C ILE A 99 18.14 -3.35 9.63
N SER A 100 17.68 -2.40 8.82
CA SER A 100 17.61 -2.54 7.37
C SER A 100 18.63 -1.66 6.65
N TYR A 101 18.97 -2.06 5.41
CA TYR A 101 19.74 -1.27 4.47
C TYR A 101 19.20 0.15 4.31
N GLU A 102 20.11 1.11 4.17
CA GLU A 102 19.77 2.47 3.77
C GLU A 102 19.21 2.50 2.35
N LYS A 103 18.25 3.41 2.11
CA LYS A 103 17.68 3.64 0.78
C LYS A 103 17.82 5.11 0.37
N THR A 104 18.30 5.31 -0.85
CA THR A 104 18.36 6.61 -1.51
C THR A 104 17.33 6.64 -2.64
N HIS A 105 16.37 7.56 -2.52
CA HIS A 105 15.24 7.68 -3.45
C HIS A 105 14.50 6.36 -3.75
N GLY A 106 14.40 5.48 -2.75
CA GLY A 106 13.70 4.20 -2.85
C GLY A 106 14.57 3.01 -3.31
N ARG A 107 15.80 3.24 -3.77
CA ARG A 107 16.78 2.19 -4.13
C ARG A 107 17.78 1.97 -3.00
N HIS A 108 18.33 0.77 -2.88
CA HIS A 108 19.34 0.46 -1.85
C HIS A 108 20.62 1.28 -2.09
N THR A 109 21.09 1.99 -1.06
CA THR A 109 22.20 2.96 -1.19
C THR A 109 23.49 2.28 -1.68
N HIS A 110 23.90 1.16 -1.09
CA HIS A 110 25.10 0.43 -1.51
C HIS A 110 25.10 0.05 -3.01
N ARG A 111 23.93 -0.27 -3.60
CA ARG A 111 23.85 -0.57 -5.03
C ARG A 111 24.12 0.66 -5.88
N ILE A 112 23.55 1.81 -5.50
CA ILE A 112 23.79 3.08 -6.21
C ILE A 112 25.27 3.45 -6.13
N VAL A 113 25.87 3.37 -4.95
CA VAL A 113 27.30 3.69 -4.75
C VAL A 113 28.18 2.79 -5.62
N MET A 114 27.87 1.50 -5.68
CA MET A 114 28.66 0.56 -6.48
C MET A 114 28.46 0.76 -7.98
N GLU A 115 27.24 1.05 -8.45
CA GLU A 115 26.97 1.42 -9.85
C GLU A 115 27.77 2.67 -10.26
N GLN A 116 27.84 3.67 -9.37
CA GLN A 116 28.63 4.89 -9.58
C GLN A 116 30.13 4.58 -9.62
N LYS A 117 30.64 3.74 -8.71
CA LYS A 117 32.04 3.31 -8.68
C LYS A 117 32.44 2.56 -9.96
N LEU A 118 31.56 1.71 -10.49
CA LEU A 118 31.79 0.94 -11.72
C LEU A 118 31.58 1.75 -13.00
N GLY A 119 30.89 2.89 -12.94
CA GLY A 119 30.48 3.65 -14.12
C GLY A 119 29.46 2.93 -15.01
N ARG A 120 28.82 1.86 -14.52
CA ARG A 120 27.80 1.09 -15.23
C ARG A 120 26.74 0.53 -14.26
N PRO A 121 25.53 0.21 -14.74
CA PRO A 121 24.55 -0.53 -13.96
C PRO A 121 25.09 -1.89 -13.51
N LEU A 122 24.64 -2.36 -12.35
CA LEU A 122 24.86 -3.73 -11.89
C LEU A 122 24.04 -4.68 -12.74
N ARG A 123 24.62 -5.81 -13.10
CA ARG A 123 23.92 -6.92 -13.76
C ARG A 123 22.98 -7.61 -12.78
N GLU A 124 22.07 -8.44 -13.30
CA GLU A 124 21.07 -9.12 -12.47
C GLU A 124 21.69 -10.13 -11.50
N GLU A 125 22.81 -10.73 -11.91
CA GLU A 125 23.58 -11.71 -11.16
C GLU A 125 24.58 -11.10 -10.15
N GLU A 126 24.81 -9.79 -10.22
CA GLU A 126 25.77 -9.06 -9.37
C GLU A 126 25.12 -8.64 -8.04
N ILE A 127 25.69 -9.12 -6.93
CA ILE A 127 25.31 -8.80 -5.55
C ILE A 127 26.39 -7.91 -4.94
N VAL A 128 25.96 -6.87 -4.22
CA VAL A 128 26.86 -6.01 -3.46
C VAL A 128 26.92 -6.50 -2.01
N HIS A 129 28.13 -6.74 -1.53
CA HIS A 129 28.42 -7.18 -0.17
C HIS A 129 29.21 -6.10 0.59
N HIS A 130 28.93 -5.98 1.89
CA HIS A 130 29.62 -5.08 2.82
C HIS A 130 30.77 -5.83 3.48
N ILE A 131 32.01 -5.39 3.26
CA ILE A 131 33.22 -6.09 3.72
C ILE A 131 33.30 -6.15 5.24
N ASP A 132 32.94 -5.05 5.92
CA ASP A 132 32.91 -4.94 7.38
C ASP A 132 31.67 -5.58 8.04
N GLY A 133 30.71 -6.06 7.25
CA GLY A 133 29.43 -6.60 7.73
C GLY A 133 28.44 -5.53 8.23
N ASP A 134 28.80 -4.25 8.25
CA ASP A 134 27.88 -3.16 8.57
C ASP A 134 27.13 -2.72 7.30
N HIS A 135 25.88 -3.16 7.18
CA HIS A 135 25.01 -2.80 6.05
C HIS A 135 24.69 -1.31 5.92
N ARG A 136 25.12 -0.46 6.88
CA ARG A 136 25.02 1.01 6.81
C ARG A 136 26.31 1.69 6.36
N ASN A 137 27.46 1.01 6.38
CA ASN A 137 28.70 1.58 5.85
C ASN A 137 28.75 1.45 4.32
N ASN A 138 28.21 2.45 3.62
CA ASN A 138 28.15 2.47 2.15
C ASN A 138 29.38 3.12 1.50
N ASP A 139 30.53 3.16 2.16
CA ASP A 139 31.76 3.63 1.53
C ASP A 139 32.09 2.76 0.30
N PRO A 140 32.40 3.33 -0.88
CA PRO A 140 32.68 2.55 -2.09
C PRO A 140 33.76 1.49 -1.91
N ASP A 141 34.73 1.70 -1.02
CA ASP A 141 35.82 0.77 -0.73
C ASP A 141 35.44 -0.29 0.30
N ASN A 142 34.37 -0.07 1.08
CA ASN A 142 33.74 -1.08 1.93
C ASN A 142 32.77 -2.01 1.16
N LEU A 143 32.57 -1.75 -0.14
CA LEU A 143 31.65 -2.51 -0.98
C LEU A 143 32.42 -3.39 -1.97
N MET A 144 31.98 -4.65 -2.09
CA MET A 144 32.46 -5.55 -3.13
C MET A 144 31.30 -6.09 -3.96
N VAL A 145 31.55 -6.31 -5.25
CA VAL A 145 30.60 -6.99 -6.14
C VAL A 145 30.99 -8.45 -6.26
N LEU A 146 30.02 -9.32 -6.01
CA LEU A 146 30.16 -10.75 -6.10
C LEU A 146 29.03 -11.31 -6.95
N THR A 147 29.27 -12.44 -7.59
CA THR A 147 28.19 -13.28 -8.08
C THR A 147 27.42 -13.90 -6.91
N ARG A 148 26.20 -14.35 -7.17
CA ARG A 148 25.39 -15.07 -6.17
C ARG A 148 26.11 -16.28 -5.56
N SER A 149 26.87 -17.01 -6.37
CA SER A 149 27.64 -18.18 -5.91
C SER A 149 28.78 -17.78 -4.98
N GLU A 150 29.55 -16.76 -5.35
CA GLU A 150 30.65 -16.22 -4.53
C GLU A 150 30.14 -15.65 -3.21
N HIS A 151 29.03 -14.90 -3.24
CA HIS A 151 28.40 -14.34 -2.05
C HIS A 151 27.99 -15.42 -1.03
N VAL A 152 27.39 -16.52 -1.50
CA VAL A 152 27.02 -17.64 -0.63
C VAL A 152 28.25 -18.33 -0.07
N ASN A 153 29.29 -18.52 -0.88
CA ASN A 153 30.55 -19.13 -0.42
C ASN A 153 31.26 -18.25 0.62
N LEU A 154 31.24 -16.93 0.43
CA LEU A 154 31.79 -15.97 1.38
C LEU A 154 31.09 -16.07 2.74
N HIS A 155 29.76 -16.05 2.76
CA HIS A 155 29.01 -16.20 4.00
C HIS A 155 29.17 -17.59 4.65
N ARG A 156 29.36 -18.66 3.84
CA ARG A 156 29.71 -19.97 4.38
C ARG A 156 31.08 -19.96 5.07
N ALA A 157 32.06 -19.25 4.49
CA ALA A 157 33.39 -19.11 5.06
C ALA A 157 33.40 -18.23 6.32
N GLN A 158 32.60 -17.15 6.34
CA GLN A 158 32.47 -16.24 7.49
C GLN A 158 31.59 -16.81 8.62
N GLY A 159 30.80 -17.86 8.35
CA GLY A 159 29.99 -18.56 9.35
C GLY A 159 28.74 -17.80 9.81
N ASP A 160 28.33 -16.77 9.08
CA ASP A 160 27.24 -15.84 9.40
C ASP A 160 25.89 -16.24 8.77
N LEU A 161 25.86 -17.28 7.93
CA LEU A 161 24.63 -17.98 7.57
C LEU A 161 24.03 -18.62 8.82
N ARG A 162 23.07 -17.92 9.45
CA ARG A 162 22.20 -18.48 10.50
C ARG A 162 21.63 -19.82 10.01
N ARG A 163 22.11 -20.94 10.56
CA ARG A 163 21.37 -22.20 10.53
C ARG A 163 20.04 -21.93 11.23
N LYS A 164 18.94 -21.88 10.47
CA LYS A 164 17.62 -22.00 11.08
C LYS A 164 17.64 -23.35 11.80
N SER A 165 17.70 -23.31 13.12
CA SER A 165 17.44 -24.47 13.95
C SER A 165 16.02 -24.90 13.61
N GLY A 166 15.88 -26.11 13.08
CA GLY A 166 14.60 -26.71 12.74
C GLY A 166 13.76 -26.94 13.98
#